data_AF-A0A5P2BM95-F1
#
_entry.id   AF-A0A5P2BM95-F1
#
_cell.length_a   1.000
_cell.length_b   1.000
_cell.length_c   1.000
_cell.angle_alpha   90.00
_cell.angle_beta   90.00
_cell.angle_gamma   90.00
#
_symmetry.space_group_name_H-M   'P 1'
#
loop_
_entity.id
_entity.type
_entity.pdbx_description
1 polymer ?
#
loop_
_entity_poly.entity_id
_entity_poly.type
_entity_poly.pdbx_seq_one_letter_code
_entity_poly.pdbx_strand_id
1 'polypeptide(L)' 'MGRPKPPRAKTLNGWQYLGWHCCWCDAPIWQGARSAGRAEGREGAHDLSIEVYECGPHCPKRPAMTKPS' A
#
# COMPACT_ATOMS: atom_id res chain seq x y z
N MET A 1 9.44 -10.34 -12.55
CA MET A 1 9.32 -8.88 -12.34
C MET A 1 8.62 -8.67 -11.01
N GLY A 2 9.25 -7.99 -10.05
CA GLY A 2 8.68 -7.78 -8.72
C GLY A 2 7.58 -6.71 -8.72
N ARG A 3 6.62 -6.81 -7.80
CA ARG A 3 5.69 -5.71 -7.53
C ARG A 3 6.41 -4.60 -6.76
N PRO A 4 6.04 -3.31 -6.95
CA PRO A 4 6.61 -2.22 -6.16
C PRO A 4 6.30 -2.43 -4.68
N LYS A 5 7.24 -2.05 -3.81
CA LYS A 5 7.02 -2.09 -2.36
C LYS A 5 5.98 -1.03 -1.98
N PRO A 6 4.95 -1.37 -1.20
CA PRO A 6 3.95 -0.39 -0.77
C PRO A 6 4.56 0.65 0.20
N PRO A 7 3.85 1.77 0.43
CA PRO A 7 4.27 2.77 1.41
C PRO A 7 4.40 2.17 2.81
N ARG A 8 5.12 2.85 3.71
CA ARG A 8 5.24 2.40 5.10
C ARG A 8 3.90 2.56 5.82
N ALA A 9 3.59 1.66 6.74
CA ALA A 9 2.31 1.70 7.48
C ALA A 9 2.11 3.06 8.17
N LYS A 10 3.17 3.65 8.74
CA LYS A 10 3.14 4.95 9.42
C LYS A 10 2.85 6.16 8.51
N THR A 11 2.95 6.00 7.18
CA THR A 11 2.68 7.08 6.22
C THR A 11 1.28 7.01 5.63
N LEU A 12 0.54 5.95 5.94
CA LEU A 12 -0.84 5.78 5.51
C LEU A 12 -1.76 6.65 6.35
N ASN A 13 -2.81 7.17 5.74
CA ASN A 13 -3.94 7.67 6.51
C ASN A 13 -4.78 6.50 7.07
N GLY A 14 -5.74 6.80 7.95
CA GLY A 14 -6.57 5.77 8.59
C GLY A 14 -7.34 4.90 7.60
N TRP A 15 -7.88 5.46 6.51
CA TRP A 15 -8.64 4.71 5.51
C TRP A 15 -7.76 3.77 4.69
N GLN A 16 -6.55 4.20 4.36
CA GLN A 16 -5.56 3.37 3.69
C GLN A 16 -5.05 2.25 4.61
N TYR A 17 -4.84 2.56 5.90
CA TYR A 17 -4.42 1.58 6.90
C TYR A 17 -5.49 0.49 7.12
N LEU A 18 -6.78 0.88 7.15
CA LEU A 18 -7.89 -0.05 7.27
C LEU A 18 -8.18 -0.82 5.96
N GLY A 19 -7.49 -0.51 4.86
CA GLY A 19 -7.66 -1.16 3.56
C GLY A 19 -8.88 -0.70 2.76
N TRP A 20 -9.56 0.36 3.18
CA TRP A 20 -10.72 0.92 2.47
C TRP A 20 -10.31 1.80 1.29
N HIS A 21 -9.12 2.39 1.36
CA HIS A 21 -8.59 3.27 0.34
C HIS A 21 -7.30 2.71 -0.27
N CYS A 22 -7.04 3.07 -1.53
CA CYS A 22 -5.82 2.70 -2.21
C CYS A 22 -4.59 3.29 -1.49
N CYS A 23 -3.62 2.42 -1.19
CA CYS A 23 -2.40 2.84 -0.49
C CYS A 23 -1.54 3.86 -1.25
N TRP A 24 -1.71 4.01 -2.58
CA TRP A 24 -0.93 4.96 -3.38
C TRP A 24 -1.68 6.25 -3.72
N CYS A 25 -2.95 6.18 -4.12
CA CYS A 25 -3.69 7.36 -4.58
C CYS A 25 -4.84 7.79 -3.66
N ASP A 26 -5.07 7.09 -2.55
CA ASP A 26 -6.15 7.37 -1.60
C ASP A 26 -7.57 7.30 -2.18
N ALA A 27 -7.72 6.72 -3.38
CA ALA A 27 -9.04 6.50 -3.96
C ALA A 27 -9.81 5.42 -3.16
N PRO A 28 -11.11 5.61 -2.91
CA PRO A 28 -11.93 4.63 -2.21
C PRO A 28 -12.04 3.33 -3.01
N ILE A 29 -11.94 2.21 -2.31
CA ILE A 29 -12.05 0.87 -2.87
C ILE A 29 -13.43 0.33 -2.52
N TRP A 30 -14.40 0.55 -3.41
CA TRP A 30 -15.77 0.08 -3.20
C TRP A 30 -15.93 -1.41 -3.52
N GLN A 31 -15.18 -1.92 -4.50
CA GLN A 31 -15.20 -3.31 -4.94
C GLN A 31 -13.84 -3.70 -5.57
N GLY A 32 -13.53 -5.00 -5.59
CA GLY A 32 -12.36 -5.51 -6.31
C GLY A 32 -11.01 -5.12 -5.72
N ALA A 33 -10.94 -4.92 -4.40
CA ALA A 33 -9.69 -4.64 -3.69
C ALA A 33 -8.62 -5.67 -4.04
N ARG A 34 -7.45 -5.18 -4.47
CA ARG A 34 -6.36 -6.04 -4.90
C ARG A 34 -5.16 -5.83 -3.99
N SER A 35 -4.57 -6.91 -3.49
CA SER A 35 -3.43 -6.82 -2.60
C SER A 35 -2.23 -6.16 -3.31
N ALA A 36 -1.73 -5.08 -2.70
CA ALA A 36 -0.53 -4.35 -3.11
C ALA A 36 0.72 -4.86 -2.38
N GLY A 37 0.56 -5.74 -1.38
CA GLY A 37 1.63 -6.29 -0.55
C GLY A 37 1.56 -5.79 0.89
N ARG A 38 2.66 -5.98 1.62
CA ARG A 38 2.75 -5.64 3.04
C ARG A 38 3.43 -4.29 3.26
N ALA A 39 2.68 -3.33 3.78
CA ALA A 39 3.19 -2.04 4.23
C ALA A 39 3.93 -2.25 5.56
N GLU A 40 5.24 -2.04 5.56
CA GLU A 40 6.06 -2.26 6.76
C GLU A 40 5.85 -1.15 7.80
N GLY A 41 5.70 -1.57 9.06
CA GLY A 41 5.51 -0.68 10.21
C GLY A 41 6.11 -1.30 11.47
N ARG A 42 6.68 -0.46 12.35
CA ARG A 42 7.22 -0.89 13.64
C ARG A 42 7.10 0.21 14.67
N GLU A 43 6.65 -0.14 15.86
CA GLU A 43 6.66 0.71 17.04
C GLU A 43 7.31 -0.03 18.21
N GLY A 44 8.51 0.43 18.62
CA GLY A 44 9.30 -0.27 19.62
C GLY A 44 9.59 -1.72 19.21
N ALA A 45 9.09 -2.67 20.01
CA ALA A 45 9.19 -4.11 19.72
C ALA A 45 8.01 -4.67 18.89
N HIS A 46 6.97 -3.88 18.66
CA HIS A 46 5.75 -4.32 17.97
C HIS A 46 5.87 -4.18 16.45
N ASP A 47 5.57 -5.27 15.73
CA ASP A 47 5.39 -5.25 14.28
C ASP A 47 3.99 -4.73 13.95
N LEU A 48 3.93 -3.59 13.25
CA LEU A 48 2.70 -2.95 12.78
C LEU A 48 2.56 -3.11 11.25
N SER A 49 3.25 -4.09 10.68
CA SER A 49 3.22 -4.31 9.25
C SER A 49 1.88 -4.90 8.83
N ILE A 50 1.14 -4.21 7.97
CA ILE A 50 -0.21 -4.58 7.53
C ILE A 50 -0.26 -4.89 6.04
N GLU A 51 -1.21 -5.71 5.62
CA GLU A 51 -1.55 -5.82 4.20
C GLU A 51 -2.26 -4.54 3.73
N VAL A 52 -1.92 -4.07 2.53
CA VAL A 52 -2.55 -2.90 1.92
C VAL A 52 -3.00 -3.19 0.50
N TYR A 53 -3.94 -2.38 0.01
CA TYR A 53 -4.64 -2.65 -1.24
C TYR A 53 -4.48 -1.53 -2.27
N GLU A 54 -4.62 -1.90 -3.54
CA GLU A 54 -4.64 -1.01 -4.69
C GLU A 54 -6.04 -0.94 -5.29
N CYS A 55 -6.43 0.25 -5.78
CA CYS A 55 -7.72 0.45 -6.47
C CYS A 55 -7.80 -0.26 -7.83
N GLY A 56 -6.67 -0.75 -8.36
CA GLY A 56 -6.64 -1.49 -9.61
C GLY A 56 -5.25 -1.62 -10.21
N PRO A 57 -5.10 -2.43 -11.27
CA PRO A 57 -3.81 -2.74 -11.89
C PRO A 57 -3.15 -1.55 -12.57
N HIS A 58 -3.82 -0.40 -12.72
CA HIS A 58 -3.26 0.81 -13.34
C HIS A 58 -3.38 2.04 -12.42
N CYS A 59 -3.23 1.85 -11.10
CA CYS A 59 -3.23 2.97 -10.16
C CYS A 59 -2.20 4.04 -10.62
N PRO A 60 -2.64 5.30 -10.85
CA PRO A 60 -1.79 6.33 -11.47
C PRO A 60 -0.67 6.83 -10.57
N LYS A 61 -0.77 6.57 -9.26
CA LYS A 61 0.25 6.93 -8.27
C LYS A 61 1.14 5.75 -7.87
N ARG A 62 0.91 4.55 -8.43
CA ARG A 62 1.76 3.40 -8.17
C ARG A 62 3.12 3.64 -8.80
N PRO A 63 4.22 3.57 -8.03
CA PRO A 63 5.55 3.79 -8.57
C PRO A 63 5.89 2.70 -9.60
N ALA A 64 6.45 3.12 -10.73
CA ALA A 64 7.15 2.20 -11.61
C ALA A 64 8.36 1.65 -10.86
N MET A 65 8.64 0.36 -10.99
CA MET A 65 9.76 -0.28 -10.33
C MET A 65 11.07 0.36 -10.81
N THR A 66 11.62 1.31 -10.06
CA THR A 66 13.00 1.79 -10.25
C THR A 66 13.90 0.65 -9.81
N LYS A 67 14.63 0.06 -10.77
CA LYS A 67 15.77 -0.80 -10.42
C LYS A 67 16.68 0.02 -9.49
N PRO A 68 17.12 -0.52 -8.34
CA PRO A 68 18.23 0.11 -7.63
C PRO A 68 19.43 0.11 -8.59
N SER A 69 20.00 1.30 -8.83
CA SER A 69 21.26 1.46 -9.56
C SER A 69 22.42 0.95 -8.73
#